data_AF-A0A931SF79-F1
#
_entry.id   AF-A0A931SF79-F1
#
_cell.length_a   1.000
_cell.length_b   1.000
_cell.length_c   1.000
_cell.angle_alpha   90.00
_cell.angle_beta   90.00
_cell.angle_gamma   90.00
#
_symmetry.space_group_name_H-M   'P 1'
#
loop_
_entity.id
_entity.type
_entity.pdbx_description
1 polymer ?
#
loop_
_entity_poly.entity_id
_entity_poly.type
_entity_poly.pdbx_seq_one_letter_code
_entity_poly.pdbx_strand_id
1 'polypeptide(L)'
;MERRCVTLISGGLDSALAATLMLEQGIAVHGLYLSLSWGCCEKDKAADVARQLGIPLMVLGVGDAYLDVIREPKYGYGTGMNPCVDCRIYMFRIAKRYMEELGAGFVVTGEVLGQRPMSQMRRPLSLIEAESGLEGLLLRPLSAQLLEPTLPELLGVVDRERLLRIAGRSRQEQMALARERGVSGYSTPAGGCLLTDEHFAKKAKDLFAHDERPTTKDMELLAIGRHFRIGPRTKIILGRNELENLQLEGHAEKGYTSIRPKFAAPAALVAGVWLDEAPRIAVSLILQHTKAEKRPEGPLEFWRDGVSWTAASAGQPAEAGAVQL
;
A
#
# COMPACT_ATOMS: atom_id res chain seq x y z
N MET A 1 -33.58 6.89 4.80
CA MET A 1 -32.15 6.56 4.71
C MET A 1 -31.67 6.18 6.10
N GLU A 2 -30.97 5.06 6.22
CA GLU A 2 -30.48 4.56 7.52
C GLU A 2 -29.48 5.51 8.17
N ARG A 3 -29.52 5.63 9.51
CA ARG A 3 -28.52 6.39 10.31
C ARG A 3 -27.26 5.55 10.55
N ARG A 4 -26.71 5.02 9.46
CA ARG A 4 -25.51 4.18 9.44
C ARG A 4 -24.67 4.53 8.22
N CYS A 5 -23.35 4.61 8.37
CA CYS A 5 -22.43 4.87 7.27
C CYS A 5 -21.22 3.94 7.29
N VAL A 6 -20.61 3.78 6.11
CA VAL A 6 -19.27 3.18 5.96
C VAL A 6 -18.26 4.31 5.83
N THR A 7 -17.27 4.36 6.72
CA THR A 7 -16.16 5.33 6.63
C THR A 7 -14.89 4.63 6.17
N LEU A 8 -14.25 5.13 5.10
CA LEU A 8 -12.90 4.69 4.76
C LEU A 8 -11.89 5.23 5.78
N ILE A 9 -11.31 4.33 6.58
CA ILE A 9 -10.31 4.63 7.59
C ILE A 9 -8.94 4.29 7.00
N SER A 10 -8.05 5.27 6.86
CA SER A 10 -6.69 5.03 6.36
C SER A 10 -5.63 4.95 7.48
N GLY A 11 -6.07 5.08 8.74
CA GLY A 11 -5.19 5.29 9.90
C GLY A 11 -4.68 6.72 10.05
N GLY A 12 -5.08 7.63 9.14
CA GLY A 12 -4.65 9.04 9.16
C GLY A 12 -5.62 9.97 9.88
N LEU A 13 -5.11 11.16 10.22
CA LEU A 13 -5.84 12.25 10.89
C LEU A 13 -7.19 12.59 10.23
N ASP A 14 -7.17 12.81 8.91
CA ASP A 14 -8.35 13.32 8.20
C ASP A 14 -9.51 12.29 8.23
N SER A 15 -9.22 10.99 8.07
CA SER A 15 -10.25 9.93 8.17
C SER A 15 -10.77 9.74 9.59
N ALA A 16 -9.92 9.88 10.61
CA ALA A 16 -10.32 9.78 12.00
C ALA A 16 -11.31 10.90 12.37
N LEU A 17 -11.00 12.14 12.01
CA LEU A 17 -11.89 13.29 12.25
C LEU A 17 -13.21 13.18 11.50
N ALA A 18 -13.19 12.67 10.26
CA ALA A 18 -14.43 12.45 9.50
C ALA A 18 -15.35 11.43 10.21
N ALA A 19 -14.80 10.34 10.75
CA ALA A 19 -15.56 9.38 11.54
C ALA A 19 -16.07 10.00 12.86
N THR A 20 -15.24 10.77 13.57
CA THR A 20 -15.64 11.47 14.81
C THR A 20 -16.84 12.39 14.57
N LEU A 21 -16.84 13.16 13.48
CA LEU A 21 -17.97 14.04 13.14
C LEU A 21 -19.28 13.28 12.93
N MET A 22 -19.23 12.06 12.39
CA MET A 22 -20.43 11.22 12.23
C MET A 22 -20.91 10.66 13.58
N LEU A 23 -19.98 10.21 14.42
CA LEU A 23 -20.29 9.73 15.78
C LEU A 23 -20.93 10.83 16.64
N GLU A 24 -20.41 12.06 16.58
CA GLU A 24 -20.97 13.23 17.28
C GLU A 24 -22.40 13.56 16.86
N GLN A 25 -22.80 13.15 15.65
CA GLN A 25 -24.16 13.29 15.13
C GLN A 25 -25.05 12.07 15.41
N GLY A 26 -24.57 11.09 16.16
CA GLY A 26 -25.33 9.88 16.51
C GLY A 26 -25.51 8.90 15.35
N ILE A 27 -24.61 8.93 14.36
CA ILE A 27 -24.63 8.01 13.22
C ILE A 27 -23.84 6.75 13.57
N ALA A 28 -24.37 5.58 13.26
CA ALA A 28 -23.66 4.32 13.44
C ALA A 28 -22.55 4.19 12.38
N VAL A 29 -21.29 4.33 12.79
CA VAL A 29 -20.13 4.29 11.89
C VAL A 29 -19.53 2.90 11.82
N HIS A 30 -19.31 2.39 10.60
CA HIS A 30 -18.50 1.20 10.35
C HIS A 30 -17.25 1.57 9.56
N GLY A 31 -16.07 1.26 10.12
CA GLY A 31 -14.80 1.48 9.46
C GLY A 31 -14.55 0.44 8.37
N LEU A 32 -14.01 0.88 7.24
CA LEU A 32 -13.44 0.04 6.19
C LEU A 32 -11.99 0.46 5.96
N TYR A 33 -11.07 -0.49 6.09
CA TYR A 33 -9.66 -0.32 5.73
C TYR A 33 -9.32 -1.24 4.56
N LEU A 34 -8.77 -0.65 3.49
CA LEU A 34 -8.32 -1.37 2.31
C LEU A 34 -6.80 -1.54 2.38
N SER A 35 -6.36 -2.77 2.62
CA SER A 35 -4.95 -3.11 2.78
C SER A 35 -4.28 -3.23 1.42
N LEU A 36 -3.32 -2.34 1.16
CA LEU A 36 -2.38 -2.47 0.06
C LEU A 36 -1.16 -3.23 0.56
N SER A 37 -0.96 -4.44 0.05
CA SER A 37 0.09 -5.39 0.41
C SER A 37 1.50 -4.78 0.53
N TRP A 38 1.87 -3.83 -0.33
CA TRP A 38 3.23 -3.28 -0.41
C TRP A 38 3.50 -2.10 0.54
N GLY A 39 2.74 -1.91 1.62
CA GLY A 39 3.16 -1.03 2.73
C GLY A 39 2.83 0.45 2.58
N CYS A 40 1.83 0.81 1.77
CA CYS A 40 1.36 2.21 1.68
C CYS A 40 0.51 2.65 2.89
N CYS A 41 0.13 1.75 3.79
CA CYS A 41 -0.84 2.01 4.84
C CYS A 41 -0.51 1.21 6.11
N GLU A 42 -0.56 1.85 7.28
CA GLU A 42 -0.34 1.19 8.57
C GLU A 42 -1.65 0.57 9.07
N LYS A 43 -1.87 -0.72 8.78
CA LYS A 43 -3.06 -1.47 9.24
C LYS A 43 -3.27 -1.30 10.75
N ASP A 44 -2.18 -1.33 11.51
CA ASP A 44 -2.20 -1.18 12.96
C ASP A 44 -2.75 0.20 13.36
N LYS A 45 -2.43 1.27 12.63
CA LYS A 45 -2.99 2.61 12.89
C LYS A 45 -4.46 2.69 12.57
N ALA A 46 -4.91 2.06 11.49
CA ALA A 46 -6.34 2.00 11.20
C ALA A 46 -7.10 1.26 12.30
N ALA A 47 -6.54 0.17 12.81
CA ALA A 47 -7.08 -0.57 13.94
C ALA A 47 -7.07 0.25 15.25
N ASP A 48 -5.98 0.99 15.52
CA ASP A 48 -5.87 1.87 16.69
C ASP A 48 -6.90 2.99 16.65
N VAL A 49 -7.07 3.66 15.50
CA VAL A 49 -8.09 4.69 15.29
C VAL A 49 -9.49 4.10 15.49
N ALA A 50 -9.79 2.95 14.90
CA ALA A 50 -11.09 2.32 15.07
C ALA A 50 -11.38 1.93 16.53
N ARG A 51 -10.37 1.40 17.24
CA ARG A 51 -10.47 1.05 18.66
C ARG A 51 -10.71 2.28 19.52
N GLN A 52 -9.99 3.36 19.27
CA GLN A 52 -10.16 4.62 20.00
C GLN A 52 -11.56 5.22 19.79
N LEU A 53 -12.08 5.17 18.56
CA LEU A 53 -13.41 5.68 18.23
C LEU A 53 -14.53 4.72 18.66
N GLY A 54 -14.21 3.50 19.11
CA GLY A 54 -15.20 2.50 19.49
C GLY A 54 -16.05 1.99 18.31
N ILE A 55 -15.49 1.94 17.10
CA ILE A 55 -16.20 1.52 15.89
C ILE A 55 -15.73 0.15 15.39
N PRO A 56 -16.62 -0.67 14.79
CA PRO A 56 -16.19 -1.88 14.10
C PRO A 56 -15.33 -1.52 12.89
N LEU A 57 -14.31 -2.35 12.61
CA LEU A 57 -13.41 -2.18 11.48
C LEU A 57 -13.37 -3.45 10.64
N MET A 58 -13.75 -3.34 9.36
CA MET A 58 -13.48 -4.35 8.35
C MET A 58 -12.14 -4.06 7.68
N VAL A 59 -11.27 -5.06 7.63
CA VAL A 59 -10.01 -5.02 6.88
C VAL A 59 -10.13 -5.92 5.66
N LEU A 60 -10.00 -5.34 4.47
CA LEU A 60 -10.03 -6.07 3.21
C LEU A 60 -8.71 -5.88 2.46
N GLY A 61 -8.05 -6.96 2.09
CA GLY A 61 -6.91 -6.92 1.17
C GLY A 61 -7.37 -6.62 -0.25
N VAL A 62 -6.72 -5.68 -0.93
CA VAL A 62 -6.93 -5.56 -2.38
C VAL A 62 -6.12 -6.64 -3.08
N GLY A 63 -6.77 -7.41 -3.95
CA GLY A 63 -6.11 -8.47 -4.72
C GLY A 63 -5.42 -7.93 -5.98
N ASP A 64 -4.93 -8.87 -6.80
CA ASP A 64 -4.16 -8.60 -8.01
C ASP A 64 -4.91 -7.76 -9.05
N ALA A 65 -6.25 -7.79 -9.06
CA ALA A 65 -7.07 -6.93 -9.93
C ALA A 65 -6.84 -5.42 -9.71
N TYR A 66 -6.31 -5.01 -8.55
CA TYR A 66 -5.91 -3.63 -8.33
C TYR A 66 -4.66 -3.23 -9.12
N LEU A 67 -3.85 -4.18 -9.57
CA LEU A 67 -2.65 -3.89 -10.35
C LEU A 67 -2.98 -3.38 -11.74
N ASP A 68 -4.12 -3.76 -12.31
CA ASP A 68 -4.61 -3.21 -13.58
C ASP A 68 -4.88 -1.71 -13.46
N VAL A 69 -5.43 -1.28 -12.31
CA VAL A 69 -5.65 0.15 -11.98
C VAL A 69 -4.32 0.91 -11.95
N ILE A 70 -3.24 0.26 -11.48
CA ILE A 70 -1.91 0.86 -11.43
C ILE A 70 -1.27 0.85 -12.81
N ARG A 71 -1.38 -0.23 -13.57
CA ARG A 71 -0.67 -0.45 -14.83
C ARG A 71 -1.15 0.45 -15.95
N GLU A 72 -2.47 0.54 -16.10
CA GLU A 72 -3.11 1.25 -17.22
C GLU A 72 -4.25 2.14 -16.69
N PRO A 73 -3.91 3.21 -15.95
CA PRO A 73 -4.92 4.09 -15.38
C PRO A 73 -5.62 4.92 -16.46
N LYS A 74 -6.94 5.09 -16.31
CA LYS A 74 -7.77 5.88 -17.22
C LYS A 74 -7.47 7.37 -17.12
N TYR A 75 -7.12 7.87 -15.94
CA TYR A 75 -6.87 9.29 -15.69
C TYR A 75 -5.39 9.65 -15.55
N GLY A 76 -4.50 8.70 -15.87
CA GLY A 76 -3.07 8.91 -15.88
C GLY A 76 -2.41 8.92 -14.50
N TYR A 77 -1.14 9.29 -14.48
CA TYR A 77 -0.30 9.26 -13.29
C TYR A 77 -0.02 10.67 -12.74
N GLY A 78 0.28 10.73 -11.43
CA GLY A 78 0.92 11.91 -10.85
C GLY A 78 2.43 11.94 -11.11
N THR A 79 3.22 12.30 -10.10
CA THR A 79 4.69 12.43 -10.22
C THR A 79 5.42 11.09 -10.38
N GLY A 80 4.81 9.99 -9.94
CA GLY A 80 5.40 8.64 -10.02
C GLY A 80 4.52 7.68 -10.82
N MET A 81 4.16 6.56 -10.21
CA MET A 81 3.17 5.60 -10.71
C MET A 81 1.86 5.69 -9.92
N ASN A 82 1.50 6.88 -9.44
CA ASN A 82 0.35 7.08 -8.56
C ASN A 82 -0.91 7.53 -9.34
N PRO A 83 -1.80 6.62 -9.78
CA PRO A 83 -3.05 7.00 -10.43
C PRO A 83 -4.13 7.30 -9.39
N CYS A 84 -3.96 8.39 -8.65
CA CYS A 84 -4.75 8.65 -7.45
C CYS A 84 -6.27 8.75 -7.70
N VAL A 85 -6.69 9.16 -8.89
CA VAL A 85 -8.11 9.21 -9.27
C VAL A 85 -8.65 7.79 -9.43
N ASP A 86 -8.00 6.96 -10.24
CA ASP A 86 -8.38 5.57 -10.49
C ASP A 86 -8.34 4.72 -9.21
N CYS A 87 -7.29 4.87 -8.39
CA CYS A 87 -7.19 4.21 -7.09
C CYS A 87 -8.41 4.53 -6.20
N ARG A 88 -8.82 5.81 -6.15
CA ARG A 88 -9.99 6.21 -5.34
C ARG A 88 -11.29 5.64 -5.91
N ILE A 89 -11.48 5.69 -7.23
CA ILE A 89 -12.65 5.08 -7.87
C ILE A 89 -12.75 3.60 -7.51
N TYR A 90 -11.64 2.86 -7.62
CA TYR A 90 -11.58 1.45 -7.24
C TYR A 90 -11.94 1.22 -5.77
N MET A 91 -11.30 1.96 -4.86
CA MET A 91 -11.54 1.85 -3.42
C MET A 91 -12.98 2.20 -3.04
N PHE A 92 -13.56 3.21 -3.69
CA PHE A 92 -14.92 3.66 -3.41
C PHE A 92 -15.97 2.71 -3.98
N ARG A 93 -15.69 2.01 -5.09
CA ARG A 93 -16.55 0.89 -5.56
C ARG A 93 -16.60 -0.24 -4.55
N ILE A 94 -15.48 -0.56 -3.90
CA ILE A 94 -15.46 -1.55 -2.80
C ILE A 94 -16.26 -1.03 -1.61
N ALA A 95 -16.06 0.24 -1.22
CA ALA A 95 -16.81 0.84 -0.10
C ALA A 95 -18.31 0.88 -0.35
N LYS A 96 -18.74 1.14 -1.59
CA LYS A 96 -20.14 1.08 -2.02
C LYS A 96 -20.72 -0.32 -1.82
N ARG A 97 -20.02 -1.35 -2.31
CA ARG A 97 -20.46 -2.75 -2.14
C ARG A 97 -20.60 -3.12 -0.66
N TYR A 98 -19.62 -2.74 0.16
CA TYR A 98 -19.69 -3.00 1.60
C TYR A 98 -20.81 -2.21 2.29
N MET A 99 -21.06 -0.98 1.87
CA MET A 99 -22.19 -0.16 2.33
C MET A 99 -23.52 -0.86 2.02
N GLU A 100 -23.71 -1.38 0.81
CA GLU A 100 -24.90 -2.10 0.39
C GLU A 100 -25.08 -3.42 1.18
N GLU A 101 -24.03 -4.22 1.33
CA GLU A 101 -24.04 -5.46 2.11
C GLU A 101 -24.41 -5.24 3.59
N LEU A 102 -23.95 -4.12 4.17
CA LEU A 102 -24.23 -3.73 5.55
C LEU A 102 -25.62 -3.08 5.74
N GLY A 103 -26.29 -2.70 4.64
CA GLY A 103 -27.49 -1.87 4.66
C GLY A 103 -27.23 -0.45 5.20
N ALA A 104 -26.03 0.08 5.01
CA ALA A 104 -25.70 1.46 5.38
C ALA A 104 -26.24 2.46 4.35
N GLY A 105 -26.51 3.70 4.79
CA GLY A 105 -27.16 4.72 3.97
C GLY A 105 -26.22 5.49 3.04
N PHE A 106 -24.93 5.62 3.40
CA PHE A 106 -23.96 6.43 2.68
C PHE A 106 -22.51 6.09 3.05
N VAL A 107 -21.55 6.58 2.24
CA VAL A 107 -20.11 6.44 2.46
C VAL A 107 -19.51 7.76 2.92
N VAL A 108 -18.54 7.69 3.83
CA VAL A 108 -17.82 8.83 4.39
C VAL A 108 -16.32 8.71 4.11
N THR A 109 -15.69 9.83 3.77
CA THR A 109 -14.23 9.90 3.60
C THR A 109 -13.64 11.12 4.29
N GLY A 110 -12.36 11.02 4.66
CA GLY A 110 -11.56 12.15 5.12
C GLY A 110 -11.02 13.04 3.99
N GLU A 111 -11.65 13.07 2.81
CA GLU A 111 -11.19 13.94 1.73
C GLU A 111 -11.43 15.42 2.06
N VAL A 112 -10.41 16.24 1.80
CA VAL A 112 -10.46 17.70 2.01
C VAL A 112 -10.25 18.39 0.67
N LEU A 113 -11.18 19.26 0.28
CA LEU A 113 -11.12 20.02 -0.96
C LEU A 113 -9.78 20.77 -1.09
N GLY A 114 -9.06 20.54 -2.18
CA GLY A 114 -7.78 21.20 -2.50
C GLY A 114 -6.57 20.68 -1.74
N GLN A 115 -6.71 19.63 -0.91
CA GLN A 115 -5.60 19.13 -0.10
C GLN A 115 -4.62 18.24 -0.88
N ARG A 116 -5.10 17.54 -1.92
CA ARG A 116 -4.28 16.71 -2.84
C ARG A 116 -4.52 17.13 -4.30
N PRO A 117 -3.50 17.63 -5.02
CA PRO A 117 -3.67 18.18 -6.38
C PRO A 117 -4.27 17.21 -7.40
N MET A 118 -3.92 15.92 -7.33
CA MET A 118 -4.38 14.93 -8.32
C MET A 118 -5.82 14.46 -8.09
N SER A 119 -6.26 14.32 -6.84
CA SER A 119 -7.49 13.59 -6.52
C SER A 119 -8.53 14.37 -5.73
N GLN A 120 -8.16 15.50 -5.11
CA GLN A 120 -9.04 16.24 -4.22
C GLN A 120 -9.32 17.67 -4.70
N MET A 121 -9.03 17.98 -5.96
CA MET A 121 -9.54 19.19 -6.60
C MET A 121 -11.01 19.00 -6.96
N ARG A 122 -11.77 20.09 -7.11
CA ARG A 122 -13.24 20.04 -7.33
C ARG A 122 -13.64 19.09 -8.46
N ARG A 123 -12.99 19.18 -9.63
CA ARG A 123 -13.28 18.31 -10.79
C ARG A 123 -12.97 16.82 -10.51
N PRO A 124 -11.78 16.43 -10.03
CA PRO A 124 -11.52 15.07 -9.57
C PRO A 124 -12.51 14.54 -8.54
N LEU A 125 -12.91 15.33 -7.53
CA LEU A 125 -13.88 14.87 -6.52
C LEU A 125 -15.22 14.47 -7.14
N SER A 126 -15.78 15.33 -8.01
CA SER A 126 -17.04 15.05 -8.71
C SER A 126 -16.91 13.85 -9.66
N LEU A 127 -15.78 13.75 -10.38
CA LEU A 127 -15.50 12.64 -11.28
C LEU A 127 -15.42 11.30 -10.54
N ILE A 128 -14.68 11.26 -9.43
CA ILE A 128 -14.48 10.05 -8.62
C ILE A 128 -15.82 9.60 -8.04
N GLU A 129 -16.63 10.54 -7.56
CA GLU A 129 -17.96 10.25 -7.02
C GLU A 129 -18.89 9.63 -8.08
N ALA A 130 -18.93 10.20 -9.29
CA ALA A 130 -19.69 9.66 -10.41
C ALA A 130 -19.21 8.26 -10.84
N GLU A 131 -17.92 8.10 -11.11
CA GLU A 131 -17.34 6.84 -11.62
C GLU A 131 -17.35 5.71 -10.59
N SER A 132 -17.37 6.04 -9.30
CA SER A 132 -17.56 5.04 -8.23
C SER A 132 -19.03 4.66 -8.01
N GLY A 133 -19.96 5.40 -8.61
CA GLY A 133 -21.40 5.18 -8.46
C GLY A 133 -21.94 5.58 -7.08
N LEU A 134 -21.29 6.54 -6.42
CA LEU A 134 -21.68 7.08 -5.10
C LEU A 134 -22.23 8.51 -5.19
N GLU A 135 -22.75 8.91 -6.34
CA GLU A 135 -23.35 10.24 -6.54
C GLU A 135 -24.39 10.56 -5.46
N GLY A 136 -24.13 11.64 -4.72
CA GLY A 136 -24.99 12.07 -3.62
C GLY A 136 -24.91 11.20 -2.37
N LEU A 137 -24.13 10.10 -2.38
CA LEU A 137 -23.93 9.19 -1.24
C LEU A 137 -22.51 9.23 -0.69
N LEU A 138 -21.61 10.03 -1.27
CA LEU A 138 -20.22 10.18 -0.82
C LEU A 138 -20.01 11.47 -0.03
N LEU A 139 -20.18 11.40 1.28
CA LEU A 139 -20.01 12.53 2.18
C LEU A 139 -18.53 12.78 2.52
N ARG A 140 -18.14 14.07 2.53
CA ARG A 140 -16.79 14.55 2.86
C ARG A 140 -16.86 15.55 4.01
N PRO A 141 -17.03 15.09 5.27
CA PRO A 141 -17.41 15.94 6.41
C PRO A 141 -16.51 17.14 6.64
N LEU A 142 -15.21 17.01 6.36
CA LEU A 142 -14.22 18.06 6.58
C LEU A 142 -14.35 19.24 5.61
N SER A 143 -14.94 19.03 4.44
CA SER A 143 -15.10 20.06 3.40
C SER A 143 -16.54 20.18 2.88
N ALA A 144 -17.51 19.59 3.58
CA ALA A 144 -18.89 19.48 3.12
C ALA A 144 -19.52 20.85 2.83
N GLN A 145 -19.26 21.86 3.67
CA GLN A 145 -19.82 23.22 3.48
C GLN A 145 -19.25 23.95 2.24
N LEU A 146 -18.23 23.40 1.58
CA LEU A 146 -17.65 23.92 0.33
C LEU A 146 -18.12 23.15 -0.92
N LEU A 147 -18.82 22.04 -0.74
CA LEU A 147 -19.27 21.15 -1.80
C LEU A 147 -20.80 21.16 -1.86
N GLU A 148 -21.34 20.66 -2.97
CA GLU A 148 -22.79 20.44 -3.08
C GLU A 148 -23.25 19.48 -1.98
N PRO A 149 -24.44 19.71 -1.39
CA PRO A 149 -24.96 18.86 -0.33
C PRO A 149 -25.27 17.46 -0.87
N THR A 150 -24.88 16.45 -0.10
CA THR A 150 -25.19 15.05 -0.37
C THR A 150 -26.61 14.69 0.09
N LEU A 151 -27.15 13.56 -0.35
CA LEU A 151 -28.46 13.05 0.08
C LEU A 151 -28.61 12.91 1.60
N PRO A 152 -27.64 12.37 2.39
CA PRO A 152 -27.79 12.33 3.84
C PRO A 152 -27.92 13.73 4.46
N GLU A 153 -27.31 14.76 3.87
CA GLU A 153 -27.46 16.15 4.31
C GLU A 153 -28.85 16.70 3.95
N LEU A 154 -29.28 16.53 2.69
CA LEU A 154 -30.57 17.01 2.20
C LEU A 154 -31.77 16.37 2.91
N LEU A 155 -31.63 15.10 3.29
CA LEU A 155 -32.68 14.35 4.00
C LEU A 155 -32.65 14.56 5.52
N GLY A 156 -31.75 15.40 6.05
CA GLY A 156 -31.62 15.66 7.49
C GLY A 156 -31.12 14.47 8.31
N VAL A 157 -30.50 13.47 7.66
CA VAL A 157 -29.82 12.36 8.35
C VAL A 157 -28.51 12.86 8.98
N VAL A 158 -27.82 13.74 8.26
CA VAL A 158 -26.62 14.46 8.69
C VAL A 158 -26.97 15.94 8.74
N ASP A 159 -26.70 16.57 9.87
CA ASP A 159 -26.78 18.01 10.03
C ASP A 159 -25.55 18.68 9.40
N ARG A 160 -25.77 19.37 8.28
CA ARG A 160 -24.74 20.06 7.50
C ARG A 160 -24.11 21.24 8.25
N GLU A 161 -24.84 21.90 9.15
CA GLU A 161 -24.32 23.05 9.90
C GLU A 161 -23.22 22.61 10.88
N ARG A 162 -23.27 21.35 11.31
CA ARG A 162 -22.27 20.71 12.16
C ARG A 162 -21.08 20.10 11.39
N LEU A 163 -21.08 20.19 10.06
CA LEU A 163 -19.94 19.80 9.22
C LEU A 163 -18.96 20.97 9.04
N LEU A 164 -17.86 20.75 8.33
CA LEU A 164 -16.77 21.72 8.26
C LEU A 164 -16.59 22.33 6.87
N ARG A 165 -15.79 23.39 6.84
CA ARG A 165 -15.46 24.20 5.67
C ARG A 165 -13.95 24.26 5.41
N ILE A 166 -13.24 23.18 5.67
CA ILE A 166 -11.78 23.11 5.52
C ILE A 166 -11.42 22.93 4.04
N ALA A 167 -10.41 23.67 3.56
CA ALA A 167 -9.83 23.49 2.24
C ALA A 167 -8.33 23.80 2.22
N GLY A 168 -7.67 23.30 1.18
CA GLY A 168 -6.25 23.51 0.93
C GLY A 168 -5.35 22.48 1.57
N ARG A 169 -4.04 22.70 1.46
CA ARG A 169 -3.00 21.70 1.80
C ARG A 169 -2.61 21.67 3.27
N SER A 170 -2.91 22.74 4.02
CA SER A 170 -2.61 22.82 5.44
C SER A 170 -3.42 21.78 6.23
N ARG A 171 -2.84 21.32 7.34
CA ARG A 171 -3.50 20.44 8.31
C ARG A 171 -3.64 21.08 9.69
N GLN A 172 -3.35 22.38 9.81
CA GLN A 172 -3.35 23.08 11.10
C GLN A 172 -4.71 23.03 11.79
N GLU A 173 -5.79 23.27 11.03
CA GLU A 173 -7.18 23.21 11.54
C GLU A 173 -7.52 21.79 11.99
N GLN A 174 -7.22 20.77 11.19
CA GLN A 174 -7.43 19.37 11.54
C GLN A 174 -6.65 18.97 12.80
N MET A 175 -5.40 19.42 12.93
CA MET A 175 -4.58 19.14 14.12
C MET A 175 -5.12 19.83 15.37
N ALA A 176 -5.64 21.05 15.25
CA ALA A 176 -6.30 21.74 16.36
C ALA A 176 -7.57 20.99 16.79
N LEU A 177 -8.38 20.60 15.81
CA LEU A 177 -9.61 19.86 16.01
C LEU A 177 -9.41 18.48 16.64
N ALA A 178 -8.33 17.78 16.25
CA ALA A 178 -7.98 16.51 16.87
C ALA A 178 -7.61 16.68 18.34
N ARG A 179 -6.90 17.75 18.71
CA ARG A 179 -6.61 18.06 20.12
C ARG A 179 -7.88 18.36 20.91
N GLU A 180 -8.77 19.17 20.35
CA GLU A 180 -10.05 19.54 20.95
C GLU A 180 -10.93 18.30 21.21
N ARG A 181 -11.01 17.40 20.22
CA ARG A 181 -11.85 16.19 20.29
C ARG A 181 -11.16 14.98 20.91
N GLY A 182 -9.94 15.14 21.43
CA GLY A 182 -9.16 14.04 22.00
C GLY A 182 -8.86 12.90 21.02
N VAL A 183 -8.85 13.17 19.72
CA VAL A 183 -8.50 12.19 18.67
C VAL A 183 -6.98 12.03 18.66
N SER A 184 -6.52 10.80 18.79
CA SER A 184 -5.10 10.41 18.83
C SER A 184 -4.91 9.11 18.04
N GLY A 185 -3.82 8.37 18.24
CA GLY A 185 -3.61 7.06 17.60
C GLY A 185 -3.40 7.07 16.07
N TYR A 186 -3.65 8.18 15.39
CA TYR A 186 -3.44 8.33 13.95
C TYR A 186 -1.95 8.42 13.60
N SER A 187 -1.61 7.98 12.38
CA SER A 187 -0.28 8.16 11.83
C SER A 187 0.04 9.65 11.66
N THR A 188 1.23 10.09 12.07
CA THR A 188 1.71 11.42 11.69
C THR A 188 1.77 11.53 10.16
N PRO A 189 1.61 12.73 9.56
CA PRO A 189 1.70 12.91 8.11
C PRO A 189 3.13 12.70 7.61
N ALA A 190 3.60 11.45 7.57
CA ALA A 190 4.90 11.05 7.05
C ALA A 190 4.69 9.91 6.06
N GLY A 191 5.29 10.06 4.87
CA GLY A 191 5.19 9.07 3.79
C GLY A 191 3.85 9.11 3.06
N GLY A 192 3.82 9.72 1.87
CA GLY A 192 2.70 9.53 0.95
C GLY A 192 2.61 8.08 0.46
N CYS A 193 1.70 7.80 -0.47
CA CYS A 193 1.65 6.50 -1.15
C CYS A 193 3.03 6.19 -1.78
N LEU A 194 3.54 4.96 -1.63
CA LEU A 194 4.83 4.54 -2.20
C LEU A 194 4.88 4.70 -3.73
N LEU A 195 3.75 4.69 -4.42
CA LEU A 195 3.70 4.98 -5.85
C LEU A 195 4.10 6.42 -6.20
N THR A 196 4.16 7.32 -5.20
CA THR A 196 4.71 8.69 -5.35
C THR A 196 6.21 8.75 -5.12
N ASP A 197 6.81 7.73 -4.47
CA ASP A 197 8.26 7.64 -4.28
C ASP A 197 8.94 7.31 -5.61
N GLU A 198 9.99 8.05 -5.94
CA GLU A 198 10.66 7.94 -7.23
C GLU A 198 11.32 6.56 -7.42
N HIS A 199 11.93 6.01 -6.36
CA HIS A 199 12.63 4.73 -6.44
C HIS A 199 11.64 3.58 -6.57
N PHE A 200 10.57 3.60 -5.76
CA PHE A 200 9.50 2.61 -5.84
C PHE A 200 8.78 2.68 -7.19
N ALA A 201 8.45 3.88 -7.67
CA ALA A 201 7.84 4.08 -8.99
C ALA A 201 8.71 3.53 -10.12
N LYS A 202 10.04 3.73 -10.07
CA LYS A 202 10.98 3.13 -11.05
C LYS A 202 10.92 1.60 -11.04
N LYS A 203 10.91 0.98 -9.86
CA LYS A 203 10.80 -0.48 -9.71
C LYS A 203 9.46 -1.01 -10.23
N ALA A 204 8.36 -0.29 -9.96
CA ALA A 204 7.03 -0.65 -10.42
C ALA A 204 6.92 -0.55 -11.95
N LYS A 205 7.48 0.52 -12.57
CA LYS A 205 7.54 0.65 -14.04
C LYS A 205 8.30 -0.51 -14.65
N ASP A 206 9.44 -0.89 -14.06
CA ASP A 206 10.21 -2.05 -14.52
C ASP A 206 9.42 -3.35 -14.39
N LEU A 207 8.67 -3.55 -13.30
CA LEU A 207 7.82 -4.73 -13.13
C LEU A 207 6.76 -4.81 -14.25
N PHE A 208 5.97 -3.76 -14.45
CA PHE A 208 4.90 -3.76 -15.45
C PHE A 208 5.38 -3.82 -16.90
N ALA A 209 6.63 -3.42 -17.17
CA ALA A 209 7.24 -3.51 -18.48
C ALA A 209 7.72 -4.94 -18.84
N HIS A 210 7.98 -5.78 -17.84
CA HIS A 210 8.58 -7.10 -18.02
C HIS A 210 7.68 -8.27 -17.60
N ASP A 211 6.58 -7.97 -16.92
CA ASP A 211 5.60 -8.95 -16.49
C ASP A 211 4.20 -8.58 -16.98
N GLU A 212 3.57 -9.48 -17.71
CA GLU A 212 2.19 -9.33 -18.18
C GLU A 212 1.17 -9.59 -17.07
N ARG A 213 1.52 -10.35 -16.03
CA ARG A 213 0.61 -10.73 -14.94
C ARG A 213 1.33 -10.70 -13.60
N PRO A 214 1.81 -9.51 -13.16
CA PRO A 214 2.38 -9.38 -11.84
C PRO A 214 1.31 -9.66 -10.78
N THR A 215 1.76 -10.11 -9.61
CA THR A 215 0.90 -10.33 -8.44
C THR A 215 1.15 -9.28 -7.36
N THR A 216 0.27 -9.22 -6.38
CA THR A 216 0.42 -8.42 -5.16
C THR A 216 1.73 -8.73 -4.43
N LYS A 217 2.19 -9.99 -4.46
CA LYS A 217 3.50 -10.39 -3.92
C LYS A 217 4.67 -9.70 -4.65
N ASP A 218 4.60 -9.55 -5.96
CA ASP A 218 5.68 -8.88 -6.70
C ASP A 218 5.78 -7.40 -6.31
N MET A 219 4.62 -6.77 -6.05
CA MET A 219 4.56 -5.41 -5.52
C MET A 219 5.13 -5.31 -4.10
N GLU A 220 4.86 -6.29 -3.22
CA GLU A 220 5.46 -6.37 -1.87
C GLU A 220 6.98 -6.40 -1.95
N LEU A 221 7.52 -7.24 -2.84
CA LEU A 221 8.96 -7.37 -3.06
C LEU A 221 9.62 -6.07 -3.52
N LEU A 222 8.90 -5.15 -4.19
CA LEU A 222 9.45 -3.85 -4.58
C LEU A 222 9.82 -2.96 -3.39
N ALA A 223 9.15 -3.13 -2.25
CA ALA A 223 9.43 -2.39 -1.03
C ALA A 223 10.74 -2.85 -0.36
N ILE A 224 11.20 -4.06 -0.69
CA ILE A 224 12.34 -4.71 -0.05
C ILE A 224 13.59 -4.57 -0.92
N GLY A 225 14.71 -4.22 -0.31
CA GLY A 225 16.02 -4.37 -0.93
C GLY A 225 16.32 -3.48 -2.14
N ARG A 226 17.46 -3.80 -2.76
CA ARG A 226 17.97 -3.24 -4.02
C ARG A 226 17.65 -4.23 -5.14
N HIS A 227 17.10 -3.74 -6.25
CA HIS A 227 16.63 -4.59 -7.35
C HIS A 227 17.60 -4.49 -8.53
N PHE A 228 18.04 -5.63 -9.04
CA PHE A 228 18.94 -5.76 -10.18
C PHE A 228 18.29 -6.66 -11.22
N ARG A 229 17.99 -6.11 -12.40
CA ARG A 229 17.49 -6.91 -13.52
C ARG A 229 18.67 -7.56 -14.22
N ILE A 230 18.64 -8.89 -14.34
CA ILE A 230 19.71 -9.68 -14.96
C ILE A 230 19.26 -10.40 -16.24
N GLY A 231 17.96 -10.38 -16.53
CA GLY A 231 17.40 -10.89 -17.77
C GLY A 231 15.95 -10.41 -17.97
N PRO A 232 15.32 -10.78 -19.11
CA PRO A 232 14.00 -10.29 -19.48
C PRO A 232 12.92 -10.55 -18.42
N ARG A 233 13.01 -11.69 -17.72
CA ARG A 233 12.06 -12.10 -16.67
C ARG A 233 12.73 -12.46 -15.36
N THR A 234 13.95 -11.98 -15.11
CA THR A 234 14.76 -12.39 -13.93
C THR A 234 15.37 -11.20 -13.21
N LYS A 235 15.08 -11.12 -11.90
CA LYS A 235 15.55 -10.07 -10.97
C LYS A 235 16.34 -10.70 -9.84
N ILE A 236 17.32 -9.98 -9.33
CA ILE A 236 17.97 -10.25 -8.04
C ILE A 236 17.63 -9.10 -7.10
N ILE A 237 17.12 -9.43 -5.92
CA ILE A 237 16.80 -8.48 -4.86
C ILE A 237 17.79 -8.69 -3.72
N LEU A 238 18.56 -7.66 -3.35
CA LEU A 238 19.49 -7.71 -2.22
C LEU A 238 18.98 -6.92 -1.03
N GLY A 239 18.96 -7.54 0.15
CA GLY A 239 18.60 -6.87 1.40
C GLY A 239 19.55 -5.72 1.74
N ARG A 240 19.02 -4.65 2.35
CA ARG A 240 19.81 -3.48 2.80
C ARG A 240 20.25 -3.58 4.25
N ASN A 241 19.54 -4.38 5.05
CA ASN A 241 19.74 -4.56 6.48
C ASN A 241 19.22 -5.96 6.88
N GLU A 242 19.41 -6.31 8.15
CA GLU A 242 19.03 -7.63 8.68
C GLU A 242 17.52 -7.91 8.59
N LEU A 243 16.68 -6.91 8.82
CA LEU A 243 15.22 -7.06 8.70
C LEU A 243 14.83 -7.40 7.25
N GLU A 244 15.38 -6.69 6.27
CA GLU A 244 15.12 -6.99 4.86
C GLU A 244 15.67 -8.35 4.43
N ASN A 245 16.81 -8.78 4.98
CA ASN A 245 17.32 -10.13 4.73
C ASN A 245 16.31 -11.18 5.20
N LEU A 246 15.78 -11.05 6.42
CA LEU A 246 14.75 -11.95 6.96
C LEU A 246 13.46 -11.91 6.14
N GLN A 247 13.04 -10.72 5.67
CA GLN A 247 11.88 -10.60 4.78
C GLN A 247 12.09 -11.31 3.45
N LEU A 248 13.25 -11.15 2.80
CA LEU A 248 13.57 -11.85 1.56
C LEU A 248 13.58 -13.37 1.73
N GLU A 249 14.16 -13.86 2.83
CA GLU A 249 14.13 -15.28 3.18
C GLU A 249 12.70 -15.80 3.35
N GLY A 250 11.82 -15.02 3.96
CA GLY A 250 10.39 -15.37 4.13
C GLY A 250 9.60 -15.45 2.82
N HIS A 251 10.09 -14.86 1.72
CA HIS A 251 9.46 -14.94 0.41
C HIS A 251 9.97 -16.11 -0.46
N ALA A 252 10.89 -16.93 0.07
CA ALA A 252 11.42 -18.10 -0.59
C ALA A 252 10.33 -19.16 -0.80
N GLU A 253 9.85 -19.28 -2.03
CA GLU A 253 8.87 -20.29 -2.45
C GLU A 253 9.13 -20.70 -3.91
N LYS A 254 8.29 -21.58 -4.46
CA LYS A 254 8.40 -21.99 -5.87
C LYS A 254 8.48 -20.76 -6.81
N GLY A 255 9.53 -20.68 -7.62
CA GLY A 255 9.79 -19.53 -8.51
C GLY A 255 10.60 -18.38 -7.89
N TYR A 256 10.98 -18.47 -6.61
CA TYR A 256 11.88 -17.54 -5.93
C TYR A 256 13.04 -18.30 -5.26
N THR A 257 14.27 -18.05 -5.69
CA THR A 257 15.46 -18.70 -5.10
C THR A 257 16.08 -17.80 -4.05
N SER A 258 16.23 -18.29 -2.81
CA SER A 258 16.89 -17.55 -1.74
C SER A 258 18.38 -17.90 -1.66
N ILE A 259 19.21 -16.91 -1.40
CA ILE A 259 20.67 -17.03 -1.23
C ILE A 259 21.04 -16.29 0.05
N ARG A 260 21.40 -17.08 1.08
CA ARG A 260 21.71 -16.60 2.42
C ARG A 260 23.19 -16.77 2.74
N PRO A 261 23.93 -15.68 2.98
CA PRO A 261 25.28 -15.77 3.52
C PRO A 261 25.29 -16.27 4.96
N LYS A 262 26.20 -17.18 5.30
CA LYS A 262 26.51 -17.58 6.70
C LYS A 262 27.57 -16.67 7.34
N PHE A 263 27.67 -15.44 6.87
CA PHE A 263 28.56 -14.38 7.36
C PHE A 263 27.84 -13.03 7.22
N ALA A 264 28.44 -11.96 7.75
CA ALA A 264 27.82 -10.63 7.80
C ALA A 264 27.74 -9.96 6.41
N ALA A 265 26.75 -10.36 5.61
CA ALA A 265 26.51 -9.94 4.24
C ALA A 265 24.99 -9.89 3.92
N PRO A 266 24.58 -9.17 2.87
CA PRO A 266 23.17 -9.11 2.46
C PRO A 266 22.69 -10.46 1.92
N ALA A 267 21.45 -10.84 2.25
CA ALA A 267 20.76 -11.93 1.59
C ALA A 267 20.28 -11.49 0.21
N ALA A 268 20.14 -12.45 -0.71
CA ALA A 268 19.60 -12.21 -2.04
C ALA A 268 18.42 -13.13 -2.35
N LEU A 269 17.44 -12.60 -3.09
CA LEU A 269 16.32 -13.36 -3.65
C LEU A 269 16.35 -13.22 -5.18
N VAL A 270 16.43 -14.33 -5.90
CA VAL A 270 16.24 -14.37 -7.35
C VAL A 270 14.76 -14.55 -7.63
N ALA A 271 14.14 -13.55 -8.27
CA ALA A 271 12.72 -13.54 -8.61
C ALA A 271 12.51 -13.72 -10.12
N GLY A 272 11.59 -14.61 -10.49
CA GLY A 272 11.17 -14.86 -11.87
C GLY A 272 11.83 -16.09 -12.50
N VAL A 273 12.04 -16.07 -13.81
CA VAL A 273 12.56 -17.23 -14.54
C VAL A 273 14.01 -17.51 -14.14
N TRP A 274 14.32 -18.76 -13.80
CA TRP A 274 15.69 -19.15 -13.46
C TRP A 274 16.64 -18.99 -14.66
N LEU A 275 17.81 -18.40 -14.39
CA LEU A 275 18.94 -18.34 -15.31
C LEU A 275 20.13 -19.06 -14.69
N ASP A 276 20.89 -19.81 -15.47
CA ASP A 276 22.02 -20.59 -14.97
C ASP A 276 23.16 -19.70 -14.44
N GLU A 277 23.27 -18.49 -14.97
CA GLU A 277 24.19 -17.47 -14.48
C GLU A 277 23.71 -16.71 -13.24
N ALA A 278 22.42 -16.83 -12.86
CA ALA A 278 21.83 -16.07 -11.75
C ALA A 278 22.55 -16.29 -10.40
N PRO A 279 22.92 -17.53 -9.99
CA PRO A 279 23.74 -17.75 -8.80
C PRO A 279 25.02 -16.94 -8.80
N ARG A 280 25.78 -17.02 -9.90
CA ARG A 280 27.09 -16.35 -10.02
C ARG A 280 26.95 -14.83 -9.91
N ILE A 281 25.94 -14.26 -10.57
CA ILE A 281 25.66 -12.82 -10.50
C ILE A 281 25.22 -12.42 -9.08
N ALA A 282 24.34 -13.21 -8.45
CA ALA A 282 23.88 -12.94 -7.09
C ALA A 282 25.03 -12.95 -6.07
N VAL A 283 25.91 -13.95 -6.14
CA VAL A 283 27.12 -14.02 -5.30
C VAL A 283 28.01 -12.80 -5.53
N SER A 284 28.24 -12.41 -6.78
CA SER A 284 29.01 -11.20 -7.10
C SER A 284 28.37 -9.95 -6.47
N LEU A 285 27.06 -9.79 -6.58
CA LEU A 285 26.34 -8.66 -5.99
C LEU A 285 26.43 -8.66 -4.45
N ILE A 286 26.29 -9.81 -3.81
CA ILE A 286 26.43 -9.96 -2.35
C ILE A 286 27.82 -9.48 -1.91
N LEU A 287 28.88 -9.96 -2.57
CA LEU A 287 30.25 -9.61 -2.23
C LEU A 287 30.57 -8.13 -2.47
N GLN A 288 30.07 -7.57 -3.58
CA GLN A 288 30.20 -6.12 -3.87
C GLN A 288 29.56 -5.26 -2.78
N HIS A 289 28.45 -5.71 -2.20
CA HIS A 289 27.71 -5.01 -1.15
C HIS A 289 28.12 -5.45 0.28
N THR A 290 29.15 -6.28 0.40
CA THR A 290 29.76 -6.65 1.69
C THR A 290 30.99 -5.79 1.94
N LYS A 291 31.09 -5.21 3.14
CA LYS A 291 32.25 -4.40 3.56
C LYS A 291 33.54 -5.21 3.42
N ALA A 292 34.61 -4.60 2.92
CA ALA A 292 35.87 -5.29 2.62
C ALA A 292 36.44 -6.06 3.82
N GLU A 293 36.34 -5.49 5.03
CA GLU A 293 36.74 -6.08 6.31
C GLU A 293 35.93 -7.32 6.72
N LYS A 294 34.79 -7.56 6.07
CA LYS A 294 33.85 -8.66 6.34
C LYS A 294 33.76 -9.67 5.17
N ARG A 295 34.64 -9.55 4.17
CA ARG A 295 34.75 -10.48 3.04
C ARG A 295 35.68 -11.65 3.40
N PRO A 296 35.46 -12.82 2.78
CA PRO A 296 34.63 -13.92 3.28
C PRO A 296 35.23 -14.70 4.45
N GLU A 297 34.36 -15.12 5.40
CA GLU A 297 34.65 -16.12 6.46
C GLU A 297 33.69 -17.34 6.44
N GLY A 298 32.81 -17.51 5.43
CA GLY A 298 31.83 -18.61 5.46
C GLY A 298 31.12 -18.97 4.15
N PRO A 299 30.36 -20.08 4.13
CA PRO A 299 29.60 -20.56 2.97
C PRO A 299 28.35 -19.72 2.70
N LEU A 300 27.81 -19.87 1.50
CA LEU A 300 26.48 -19.39 1.12
C LEU A 300 25.52 -20.58 1.10
N GLU A 301 24.34 -20.40 1.67
CA GLU A 301 23.23 -21.35 1.59
C GLU A 301 22.25 -20.90 0.52
N PHE A 302 21.88 -21.82 -0.35
CA PHE A 302 20.91 -21.62 -1.40
C PHE A 302 19.68 -22.44 -1.08
N TRP A 303 18.51 -21.90 -1.40
CA TRP A 303 17.24 -22.60 -1.33
C TRP A 303 16.47 -22.37 -2.64
N ARG A 304 15.99 -23.45 -3.26
CA ARG A 304 15.13 -23.40 -4.44
C ARG A 304 14.20 -24.61 -4.47
N ASP A 305 12.91 -24.36 -4.70
CA ASP A 305 11.90 -25.40 -4.96
C ASP A 305 11.91 -26.54 -3.90
N GLY A 306 12.18 -26.19 -2.63
CA GLY A 306 12.25 -27.15 -1.51
C GLY A 306 13.61 -27.82 -1.31
N VAL A 307 14.59 -27.54 -2.16
CA VAL A 307 15.95 -28.10 -2.08
C VAL A 307 16.91 -27.03 -1.56
N SER A 308 17.70 -27.37 -0.53
CA SER A 308 18.79 -26.55 -0.02
C SER A 308 20.15 -27.12 -0.38
N TRP A 309 21.10 -26.25 -0.73
CA TRP A 309 22.50 -26.64 -0.91
C TRP A 309 23.45 -25.52 -0.47
N THR A 310 24.72 -25.83 -0.26
CA THR A 310 25.74 -24.85 0.11
C THR A 310 26.79 -24.71 -1.00
N ALA A 311 27.31 -23.50 -1.18
CA ALA A 311 28.45 -23.25 -2.06
C ALA A 311 29.46 -22.32 -1.39
N ALA A 312 30.73 -22.46 -1.77
CA ALA A 312 31.79 -21.57 -1.31
C ALA A 312 31.57 -20.15 -1.85
N SER A 313 31.85 -19.14 -1.03
CA SER A 313 31.76 -17.72 -1.41
C SER A 313 32.79 -17.33 -2.48
N ALA A 314 33.80 -18.16 -2.71
CA ALA A 314 34.81 -18.01 -3.76
C ALA A 314 34.39 -18.70 -5.07
N GLY A 315 33.33 -18.21 -5.72
CA GLY A 315 33.15 -18.24 -7.18
C GLY A 315 33.14 -19.57 -7.96
N GLN A 316 33.27 -20.75 -7.34
CA GLN A 316 33.10 -22.03 -8.01
C GLN A 316 31.97 -22.82 -7.34
N PRO A 317 30.96 -23.30 -8.10
CA PRO A 317 30.05 -24.30 -7.59
C PRO A 317 30.90 -25.51 -7.18
N ALA A 318 30.73 -26.01 -5.96
CA ALA A 318 31.15 -27.37 -5.65
C ALA A 318 30.42 -28.27 -6.66
N GLU A 319 31.18 -29.08 -7.39
CA GLU A 319 30.65 -30.01 -8.39
C GLU A 319 29.41 -30.71 -7.81
N ALA A 320 28.35 -30.75 -8.62
CA ALA A 320 27.16 -31.52 -8.30
C ALA A 320 27.60 -32.96 -8.03
N GLY A 321 27.67 -33.33 -6.75
CA GLY A 321 27.72 -34.72 -6.35
C GLY A 321 26.52 -35.40 -6.99
N ALA A 322 26.79 -36.35 -7.87
CA ALA A 322 25.82 -37.05 -8.67
C ALA A 322 24.58 -37.42 -7.85
N VAL A 323 23.44 -36.81 -8.20
CA VAL A 323 22.14 -37.37 -7.85
C VAL A 323 22.01 -38.60 -8.75
N GLN A 324 22.27 -39.78 -8.19
CA GLN A 324 21.77 -41.02 -8.79
C GLN A 324 20.24 -40.98 -8.69
N LEU A 325 19.61 -41.27 -9.84
CA LEU A 325 18.17 -41.25 -10.12
C LEU A 325 17.32 -41.93 -9.04
#